data_AF-A0A816EC55-F1
#
_entry.id   AF-A0A816EC55-F1
#
_cell.length_a   1.000
_cell.length_b   1.000
_cell.length_c   1.000
_cell.angle_alpha   90.00
_cell.angle_beta   90.00
_cell.angle_gamma   90.00
#
_symmetry.space_group_name_H-M   'P 1'
#
loop_
_entity.id
_entity.type
_entity.pdbx_description
1 polymer ?
#
loop_
_entity_poly.entity_id
_entity_poly.type
_entity_poly.pdbx_seq_one_letter_code
_entity_poly.pdbx_strand_id
1 'polypeptide(L)'
;LNEHIDGLKTINLQSFVKLLVCDAGNEICMSTECHKCNGNFNDKIQQKIIDEKRVIEWTLWTTSAEGRAVKTDFSGTVKECCTVLHSKIEHFLMHVFIKRQQASYFETIKLNVTDQYCLLQVDYSENFSIVQQNEIQSAHWAKKQLALFTAHVWSQSANHSIVIVSDNPLHNKYTVTKCLEHVLTHLQTLLPSLEELVIYSDGSASQFKQRYLFKNLTLLARDANILLSWHFFATSHGKG
;
A
#
# COMPACT_ATOMS: atom_id res chain seq x y z
N LEU A 1 -7.19 -14.64 22.07
CA LEU A 1 -7.07 -15.86 21.24
C LEU A 1 -5.85 -16.70 21.60
N ASN A 2 -4.62 -16.17 21.60
CA ASN A 2 -3.40 -16.96 21.88
C ASN A 2 -3.47 -17.77 23.18
N GLU A 3 -4.01 -17.20 24.26
CA GLU A 3 -4.19 -17.86 25.56
C GLU A 3 -5.14 -19.06 25.55
N HIS A 4 -5.90 -19.26 24.46
CA HIS A 4 -6.86 -20.35 24.31
C HIS A 4 -6.39 -21.44 23.33
N ILE A 5 -5.14 -21.37 22.89
CA ILE A 5 -4.54 -22.35 21.98
C ILE A 5 -3.29 -22.92 22.66
N ASP A 6 -3.28 -24.23 22.86
CA ASP A 6 -2.22 -24.93 23.58
C ASP A 6 -0.86 -24.79 22.87
N GLY A 7 0.16 -24.44 23.65
CA GLY A 7 1.52 -24.20 23.17
C GLY A 7 1.69 -22.94 22.29
N LEU A 8 0.65 -22.12 22.11
CA LEU A 8 0.71 -20.91 21.29
C LEU A 8 1.21 -19.70 22.10
N LYS A 9 2.51 -19.41 22.00
CA LYS A 9 3.09 -18.18 22.59
C LYS A 9 2.62 -16.94 21.84
N THR A 10 2.87 -15.74 22.38
CA THR A 10 2.63 -14.48 21.67
C THR A 10 3.27 -14.48 20.29
N ILE A 11 2.45 -14.45 19.24
CA ILE A 11 2.88 -14.54 17.85
C ILE A 11 2.81 -13.15 17.22
N ASN A 12 3.91 -12.70 16.61
CA ASN A 12 3.89 -11.55 15.70
C ASN A 12 3.51 -11.98 14.27
N LEU A 13 3.20 -11.03 13.39
CA LEU A 13 2.80 -11.32 12.01
C LEU A 13 3.76 -12.27 11.27
N GLN A 14 5.07 -12.10 11.42
CA GLN A 14 6.06 -12.93 10.74
C GLN A 14 6.05 -14.38 11.25
N SER A 15 6.03 -14.55 12.57
CA SER A 15 5.95 -15.87 13.21
C SER A 15 4.63 -16.56 12.89
N PHE A 16 3.54 -15.81 12.71
CA PHE A 16 2.24 -16.36 12.33
C PHE A 16 2.26 -16.91 10.90
N VAL A 17 2.82 -16.17 9.95
CA VAL A 17 3.00 -16.68 8.58
C VAL A 17 3.87 -17.94 8.58
N LYS A 18 5.01 -17.93 9.30
CA LYS A 18 5.89 -19.11 9.42
C LYS A 18 5.23 -20.31 10.07
N LEU A 19 4.23 -20.09 10.94
CA LEU A 19 3.44 -21.18 11.52
C LEU A 19 2.60 -21.87 10.43
N LEU A 20 2.04 -21.08 9.51
CA LEU A 20 1.07 -21.53 8.51
C LEU A 20 1.72 -22.13 7.26
N VAL A 21 2.86 -21.60 6.80
CA VAL A 21 3.45 -22.01 5.52
C VAL A 21 4.85 -22.61 5.67
N CYS A 22 5.22 -23.50 4.74
CA CYS A 22 6.59 -24.05 4.68
C CYS A 22 7.62 -23.01 4.24
N ASP A 23 7.26 -22.20 3.24
CA ASP A 23 8.11 -21.15 2.69
C ASP A 23 7.27 -19.91 2.42
N ALA A 24 7.63 -18.79 3.05
CA ALA A 24 6.91 -17.53 2.93
C ALA A 24 7.29 -16.71 1.68
N GLY A 25 8.30 -17.15 0.93
CA GLY A 25 8.68 -16.61 -0.39
C GLY A 25 8.14 -17.43 -1.56
N ASN A 26 7.46 -18.55 -1.30
CA ASN A 26 6.88 -19.40 -2.32
C ASN A 26 5.40 -19.08 -2.55
N GLU A 27 5.02 -18.76 -3.79
CA GLU A 27 3.65 -18.39 -4.16
C GLU A 27 2.63 -19.52 -3.89
N ILE A 28 2.98 -20.77 -4.18
CA ILE A 28 2.10 -21.94 -3.97
C ILE A 28 1.81 -22.14 -2.47
N CYS A 29 2.79 -21.87 -1.61
CA CYS A 29 2.59 -21.90 -0.16
C CYS A 29 1.68 -20.74 0.31
N MET A 30 1.88 -19.53 -0.21
CA MET A 30 1.15 -18.34 0.21
C MET A 30 -0.26 -18.23 -0.38
N SER A 31 -0.55 -18.94 -1.46
CA SER A 31 -1.88 -19.14 -2.06
C SER A 31 -2.67 -20.29 -1.45
N THR A 32 -2.12 -20.97 -0.43
CA THR A 32 -2.73 -22.13 0.25
C THR A 32 -2.89 -23.40 -0.60
N GLU A 33 -2.26 -23.45 -1.78
CA GLU A 33 -2.30 -24.61 -2.70
C GLU A 33 -1.24 -25.68 -2.39
N CYS A 34 -0.30 -25.39 -1.49
CA CYS A 34 0.76 -26.32 -1.13
C CYS A 34 0.26 -27.50 -0.27
N HIS A 35 0.37 -28.72 -0.82
CA HIS A 35 -0.01 -29.98 -0.15
C HIS A 35 0.70 -30.24 1.19
N LYS A 36 1.85 -29.61 1.45
CA LYS A 36 2.61 -29.81 2.70
C LYS A 36 2.13 -28.92 3.84
N CYS A 37 1.55 -27.76 3.55
CA CYS A 37 1.21 -26.77 4.56
C CYS A 37 -0.25 -26.32 4.57
N ASN A 38 -1.08 -26.72 3.61
CA ASN A 38 -2.51 -26.38 3.59
C ASN A 38 -3.26 -26.82 4.86
N GLY A 39 -2.85 -27.90 5.52
CA GLY A 39 -3.41 -28.38 6.78
C GLY A 39 -2.90 -27.68 8.05
N ASN A 40 -1.85 -26.85 7.95
CA ASN A 40 -1.17 -26.32 9.14
C ASN A 40 -2.06 -25.48 10.05
N PHE A 41 -3.05 -24.76 9.50
CA PHE A 41 -4.00 -24.03 10.34
C PHE A 41 -4.78 -25.00 11.24
N ASN A 42 -5.30 -26.08 10.66
CA ASN A 42 -6.06 -27.07 11.42
C ASN A 42 -5.19 -27.76 12.46
N ASP A 43 -3.99 -28.22 12.07
CA ASP A 43 -3.11 -29.02 12.93
C ASP A 43 -2.47 -28.18 14.04
N LYS A 44 -2.13 -26.91 13.77
CA LYS A 44 -1.38 -26.08 14.72
C LYS A 44 -2.25 -25.11 15.52
N ILE A 45 -3.47 -24.84 15.09
CA ILE A 45 -4.38 -23.88 15.74
C ILE A 45 -5.67 -24.59 16.15
N GLN A 46 -6.42 -25.14 15.20
CA GLN A 46 -7.78 -25.64 15.47
C GLN A 46 -7.80 -26.87 16.39
N GLN A 47 -6.92 -27.84 16.16
CA GLN A 47 -6.81 -29.04 17.01
C GLN A 47 -6.22 -28.76 18.39
N LYS A 48 -5.62 -27.58 18.59
CA LYS A 48 -4.97 -27.17 19.85
C LYS A 48 -5.83 -26.22 20.68
N ILE A 49 -7.09 -26.01 20.32
CA ILE A 49 -8.00 -25.20 21.12
C ILE A 49 -8.22 -25.86 22.48
N ILE A 50 -7.97 -25.13 23.58
CA ILE A 50 -8.07 -25.64 24.95
C ILE A 50 -9.53 -25.85 25.36
N ASP A 51 -10.38 -24.84 25.12
CA ASP A 51 -11.82 -24.87 25.38
C ASP A 51 -12.55 -24.18 24.21
N GLU A 52 -13.19 -24.97 23.36
CA GLU A 52 -13.92 -24.48 22.19
C GLU A 52 -15.10 -23.57 22.57
N LYS A 53 -15.72 -23.79 23.74
CA LYS A 53 -16.95 -23.10 24.17
C LYS A 53 -16.67 -21.84 24.97
N ARG A 54 -15.41 -21.60 25.34
CA ARG A 54 -15.01 -20.39 26.05
C ARG A 54 -15.42 -19.16 25.26
N VAL A 55 -16.13 -18.24 25.90
CA VAL A 55 -16.49 -16.94 25.29
C VAL A 55 -15.29 -15.99 25.39
N ILE A 56 -15.00 -15.33 24.27
CA ILE A 56 -13.95 -14.34 24.12
C ILE A 56 -14.48 -13.16 23.31
N GLU A 57 -13.80 -12.02 23.44
CA GLU A 57 -14.06 -10.83 22.65
C GLU A 57 -12.93 -10.61 21.64
N TRP A 58 -13.28 -10.15 20.44
CA TRP A 58 -12.32 -9.80 19.40
C TRP A 58 -12.86 -8.66 18.54
N THR A 59 -11.97 -8.04 17.76
CA THR A 59 -12.33 -6.89 16.92
C THR A 59 -12.01 -7.17 15.46
N LEU A 60 -12.87 -6.71 14.56
CA LEU A 60 -12.68 -6.82 13.11
C LEU A 60 -12.99 -5.50 12.43
N TRP A 61 -12.29 -5.23 11.33
CA TRP A 61 -12.70 -4.17 10.41
C TRP A 61 -13.86 -4.66 9.56
N THR A 62 -14.99 -3.97 9.66
CA THR A 62 -16.21 -4.21 8.87
C THR A 62 -16.51 -3.01 7.99
N THR A 63 -17.39 -3.19 7.01
CA THR A 63 -17.88 -2.08 6.18
C THR A 63 -19.22 -1.62 6.75
N SER A 64 -19.30 -0.35 7.14
CA SER A 64 -20.55 0.29 7.57
C SER A 64 -21.56 0.39 6.42
N ALA A 65 -22.83 0.67 6.75
CA ALA A 65 -23.88 0.92 5.76
C ALA A 65 -23.53 2.06 4.78
N GLU A 66 -22.68 3.00 5.19
CA GLU A 66 -22.19 4.12 4.38
C GLU A 66 -20.92 3.77 3.56
N GLY A 67 -20.49 2.50 3.55
CA GLY A 67 -19.32 2.05 2.79
C GLY A 67 -17.97 2.35 3.44
N ARG A 68 -17.94 2.85 4.69
CA ARG A 68 -16.70 3.17 5.42
C ARG A 68 -16.21 1.99 6.25
N ALA A 69 -14.89 1.81 6.32
CA ALA A 69 -14.27 0.83 7.21
C ALA A 69 -14.45 1.27 8.69
N VAL A 70 -15.04 0.41 9.52
CA VAL A 70 -15.27 0.65 10.94
C VAL A 70 -14.75 -0.54 11.73
N LYS A 71 -14.10 -0.28 12.86
CA LYS A 71 -13.68 -1.32 13.80
C LYS A 71 -14.89 -1.72 14.65
N THR A 72 -15.28 -2.97 14.58
CA THR A 72 -16.45 -3.52 15.28
C THR A 72 -16.00 -4.58 16.27
N ASP A 73 -16.58 -4.52 17.48
CA ASP A 73 -16.35 -5.50 18.53
C ASP A 73 -17.31 -6.69 18.34
N PHE A 74 -16.78 -7.88 18.54
CA PHE A 74 -17.49 -9.16 18.45
C PHE A 74 -17.27 -9.93 19.75
N SER A 75 -18.29 -10.68 20.16
CA SER A 75 -18.22 -11.62 21.27
C SER A 75 -18.79 -12.95 20.83
N GLY A 76 -18.14 -14.03 21.23
CA GLY A 76 -18.52 -15.38 20.83
C GLY A 76 -17.51 -16.41 21.32
N THR A 77 -17.70 -17.65 20.91
CA THR A 77 -16.85 -18.77 21.31
C THR A 77 -15.46 -18.73 20.64
N VAL A 78 -14.46 -19.34 21.27
CA VAL A 78 -13.12 -19.52 20.67
C VAL A 78 -13.24 -20.22 19.31
N LYS A 79 -14.14 -21.20 19.18
CA LYS A 79 -14.41 -21.91 17.92
C LYS A 79 -14.89 -20.98 16.81
N GLU A 80 -15.83 -20.09 17.11
CA GLU A 80 -16.34 -19.11 16.15
C GLU A 80 -15.24 -18.13 15.72
N CYS A 81 -14.47 -17.61 16.69
CA CYS A 81 -13.33 -16.74 16.41
C CYS A 81 -12.29 -17.42 15.49
N CYS A 82 -11.93 -18.68 15.76
CA CYS A 82 -11.03 -19.46 14.91
C CYS A 82 -11.58 -19.70 13.51
N THR A 83 -12.88 -19.95 13.38
CA THR A 83 -13.55 -20.12 12.07
C THR A 83 -13.48 -18.83 11.25
N VAL A 84 -13.74 -17.69 11.89
CA VAL A 84 -13.60 -16.38 11.25
C VAL A 84 -12.15 -16.12 10.85
N LEU A 85 -11.18 -16.40 11.73
CA LEU A 85 -9.76 -16.26 11.40
C LEU A 85 -9.37 -17.13 10.20
N HIS A 86 -9.77 -18.40 10.18
CA HIS A 86 -9.49 -19.34 9.10
C HIS A 86 -9.98 -18.80 7.75
N SER A 87 -11.20 -18.26 7.71
CA SER A 87 -11.79 -17.67 6.49
C SER A 87 -10.99 -16.50 5.90
N LYS A 88 -10.05 -15.92 6.66
CA LYS A 88 -9.22 -14.80 6.23
C LYS A 88 -7.79 -15.21 5.87
N ILE A 89 -7.38 -16.45 6.14
CA ILE A 89 -5.99 -16.90 6.00
C ILE A 89 -5.49 -16.78 4.57
N GLU A 90 -6.26 -17.27 3.59
CA GLU A 90 -5.87 -17.23 2.18
C GLU A 90 -5.59 -15.79 1.72
N HIS A 91 -6.57 -14.90 1.90
CA HIS A 91 -6.42 -13.49 1.54
C HIS A 91 -5.27 -12.81 2.32
N PHE A 92 -5.12 -13.13 3.60
CA PHE A 92 -4.05 -12.60 4.44
C PHE A 92 -2.66 -13.02 3.93
N LEU A 93 -2.46 -14.31 3.65
CA LEU A 93 -1.19 -14.82 3.15
C LEU A 93 -0.86 -14.21 1.79
N MET A 94 -1.81 -14.21 0.86
CA MET A 94 -1.61 -13.59 -0.46
C MET A 94 -1.27 -12.11 -0.37
N HIS A 95 -1.95 -11.36 0.50
CA HIS A 95 -1.62 -9.95 0.75
C HIS A 95 -0.19 -9.75 1.26
N VAL A 96 0.24 -10.59 2.22
CA VAL A 96 1.62 -10.55 2.76
C VAL A 96 2.64 -10.88 1.67
N PHE A 97 2.35 -11.88 0.83
CA PHE A 97 3.22 -12.26 -0.27
C PHE A 97 3.37 -11.13 -1.29
N ILE A 98 2.25 -10.60 -1.81
CA ILE A 98 2.24 -9.50 -2.78
C ILE A 98 2.99 -8.28 -2.24
N LYS A 99 2.71 -7.89 -0.98
CA LYS A 99 3.43 -6.79 -0.32
C LYS A 99 4.93 -7.00 -0.35
N ARG A 100 5.41 -8.19 0.03
CA ARG A 100 6.85 -8.51 0.10
C ARG A 100 7.48 -8.53 -1.28
N GLN A 101 6.83 -9.14 -2.26
CA GLN A 101 7.34 -9.20 -3.63
C GLN A 101 7.45 -7.81 -4.25
N GLN A 102 6.41 -6.97 -4.09
CA GLN A 102 6.42 -5.60 -4.60
C GLN A 102 7.48 -4.73 -3.91
N ALA A 103 7.62 -4.83 -2.58
CA ALA A 103 8.65 -4.11 -1.85
C ALA A 103 10.06 -4.57 -2.25
N SER A 104 10.27 -5.88 -2.40
CA SER A 104 11.54 -6.43 -2.86
C SER A 104 11.89 -5.95 -4.27
N TYR A 105 10.90 -5.92 -5.18
CA TYR A 105 11.10 -5.45 -6.54
C TYR A 105 11.42 -3.94 -6.58
N PHE A 106 10.73 -3.12 -5.77
CA PHE A 106 11.04 -1.70 -5.60
C PHE A 106 12.49 -1.48 -5.14
N GLU A 107 12.95 -2.18 -4.10
CA GLU A 107 14.33 -2.06 -3.62
C GLU A 107 15.34 -2.56 -4.67
N THR A 108 15.03 -3.62 -5.43
CA THR A 108 15.87 -4.05 -6.55
C THR A 108 16.03 -2.94 -7.58
N ILE A 109 14.95 -2.26 -7.98
CA ILE A 109 15.04 -1.16 -8.95
C ILE A 109 15.87 -0.01 -8.38
N LYS A 110 15.57 0.39 -7.15
CA LYS A 110 16.26 1.47 -6.44
C LYS A 110 17.77 1.26 -6.33
N LEU A 111 18.23 0.01 -6.16
CA LEU A 111 19.65 -0.33 -6.13
C LEU A 111 20.32 -0.35 -7.51
N ASN A 112 19.55 -0.44 -8.59
CA ASN A 112 20.05 -0.55 -9.97
C ASN A 112 19.77 0.72 -10.82
N VAL A 113 19.43 1.85 -10.18
CA VAL A 113 19.19 3.12 -10.89
C VAL A 113 20.48 3.64 -11.55
N THR A 114 20.33 4.24 -12.73
CA THR A 114 21.35 5.02 -13.44
C THR A 114 20.77 6.38 -13.84
N ASP A 115 21.57 7.28 -14.40
CA ASP A 115 21.07 8.56 -14.91
C ASP A 115 20.28 8.40 -16.23
N GLN A 116 20.30 7.21 -16.84
CA GLN A 116 19.45 6.82 -17.97
C GLN A 116 18.21 6.03 -17.53
N TYR A 117 18.31 5.28 -16.43
CA TYR A 117 17.25 4.42 -15.88
C TYR A 117 16.93 4.84 -14.44
N CYS A 118 15.88 5.64 -14.27
CA CYS A 118 15.53 6.23 -12.98
C CYS A 118 14.27 5.62 -12.36
N LEU A 119 14.16 5.77 -11.04
CA LEU A 119 12.97 5.42 -10.27
C LEU A 119 12.31 6.70 -9.74
N LEU A 120 11.02 6.87 -9.99
CA LEU A 120 10.19 7.95 -9.47
C LEU A 120 9.09 7.37 -8.57
N GLN A 121 9.04 7.76 -7.31
CA GLN A 121 7.89 7.52 -6.44
C GLN A 121 7.03 8.79 -6.37
N VAL A 122 5.73 8.66 -6.59
CA VAL A 122 4.76 9.75 -6.46
C VAL A 122 3.68 9.42 -5.44
N ASP A 123 3.22 10.44 -4.72
CA ASP A 123 2.09 10.35 -3.79
C ASP A 123 1.36 11.70 -3.67
N TYR A 124 0.17 11.68 -3.06
CA TYR A 124 -0.47 12.88 -2.53
C TYR A 124 -0.33 12.91 -1.02
N SER A 125 0.18 14.03 -0.49
CA SER A 125 0.03 14.31 0.93
C SER A 125 -1.44 14.62 1.25
N GLU A 126 -1.77 14.62 2.53
CA GLU A 126 -3.02 15.24 2.97
C GLU A 126 -3.03 16.73 2.61
N ASN A 127 -4.22 17.27 2.36
CA ASN A 127 -4.36 18.68 2.01
C ASN A 127 -3.81 19.56 3.13
N PHE A 128 -2.85 20.42 2.78
CA PHE A 128 -2.27 21.37 3.72
C PHE A 128 -3.27 22.48 3.99
N SER A 129 -3.73 22.58 5.23
CA SER A 129 -4.59 23.68 5.65
C SER A 129 -3.71 24.89 5.95
N ILE A 130 -3.91 25.98 5.22
CA ILE A 130 -3.27 27.26 5.52
C ILE A 130 -3.94 27.79 6.80
N VAL A 131 -3.16 27.88 7.88
CA VAL A 131 -3.61 28.44 9.15
C VAL A 131 -2.79 29.69 9.41
N GLN A 132 -3.45 30.81 9.64
CA GLN A 132 -2.80 32.05 10.05
C GLN A 132 -2.55 32.01 11.58
N GLN A 133 -1.34 32.40 12.00
CA GLN A 133 -0.89 32.26 13.40
C GLN A 133 -1.77 32.98 14.44
N ASN A 134 -2.51 34.02 14.03
CA ASN A 134 -3.41 34.82 14.86
C ASN A 134 -4.84 34.85 14.27
N GLU A 135 -5.41 33.69 13.94
CA GLU A 135 -6.79 33.60 13.44
C GLU A 135 -7.82 34.01 14.49
N ILE A 136 -8.72 34.94 14.13
CA ILE A 136 -9.95 35.17 14.89
C ILE A 136 -10.81 33.90 14.86
N GLN A 137 -11.56 33.65 15.94
CA GLN A 137 -12.30 32.40 16.11
C GLN A 137 -13.09 32.01 14.84
N SER A 138 -13.80 32.96 14.22
CA SER A 138 -14.61 32.77 13.01
C SER A 138 -13.87 32.26 11.77
N ALA A 139 -12.54 32.39 11.67
CA ALA A 139 -11.74 31.86 10.57
C ALA A 139 -11.51 30.33 10.66
N HIS A 140 -11.81 29.73 11.82
CA HIS A 140 -11.57 28.31 12.10
C HIS A 140 -12.36 27.34 11.18
N TRP A 141 -13.48 27.80 10.58
CA TRP A 141 -14.36 26.97 9.74
C TRP A 141 -14.11 27.09 8.23
N ALA A 142 -13.25 28.01 7.78
CA ALA A 142 -13.03 28.30 6.36
C ALA A 142 -11.53 28.33 6.00
N LYS A 143 -10.80 27.30 6.40
CA LYS A 143 -9.37 27.18 6.10
C LYS A 143 -9.17 26.86 4.62
N LYS A 144 -8.41 27.70 3.91
CA LYS A 144 -7.99 27.41 2.52
C LYS A 144 -7.07 26.19 2.57
N GLN A 145 -7.39 25.19 1.76
CA GLN A 145 -6.60 23.97 1.63
C GLN A 145 -5.80 23.98 0.34
N LEU A 146 -4.57 23.48 0.40
CA LEU A 146 -3.70 23.27 -0.75
C LEU A 146 -3.46 21.76 -0.92
N ALA A 147 -3.51 21.28 -2.16
CA ALA A 147 -3.05 19.94 -2.48
C ALA A 147 -1.53 19.95 -2.63
N LEU A 148 -0.88 18.91 -2.09
CA LEU A 148 0.56 18.69 -2.21
C LEU A 148 0.79 17.37 -2.94
N PHE A 149 1.28 17.45 -4.17
CA PHE A 149 1.76 16.29 -4.92
C PHE A 149 3.25 16.14 -4.67
N THR A 150 3.66 15.00 -4.14
CA THR A 150 5.06 14.71 -3.83
C THR A 150 5.63 13.75 -4.87
N ALA A 151 6.87 13.99 -5.25
CA ALA A 151 7.63 13.18 -6.18
C ALA A 151 9.07 13.04 -5.65
N HIS A 152 9.55 11.81 -5.54
CA HIS A 152 10.93 11.52 -5.17
C HIS A 152 11.58 10.65 -6.23
N VAL A 153 12.75 11.06 -6.69
CA VAL A 153 13.47 10.44 -7.80
C VAL A 153 14.79 9.91 -7.28
N TRP A 154 15.04 8.63 -7.54
CA TRP A 154 16.35 8.01 -7.36
C TRP A 154 17.07 7.94 -8.71
N SER A 155 18.27 8.51 -8.76
CA SER A 155 19.22 8.38 -9.87
C SER A 155 20.60 8.03 -9.31
N GLN A 156 21.56 7.71 -10.17
CA GLN A 156 22.91 7.36 -9.74
C GLN A 156 23.67 8.60 -9.24
N SER A 157 23.53 9.72 -9.92
CA SER A 157 24.24 10.96 -9.57
C SER A 157 23.63 11.68 -8.37
N ALA A 158 22.30 11.74 -8.27
CA ALA A 158 21.63 12.40 -7.15
C ALA A 158 20.16 11.97 -6.97
N ASN A 159 19.67 12.03 -5.73
CA ASN A 159 18.24 11.91 -5.48
C ASN A 159 17.59 13.30 -5.55
N HIS A 160 16.40 13.38 -6.15
CA HIS A 160 15.66 14.64 -6.30
C HIS A 160 14.31 14.54 -5.60
N SER A 161 13.98 15.54 -4.77
CA SER A 161 12.66 15.66 -4.15
C SER A 161 11.93 16.86 -4.75
N ILE A 162 10.74 16.62 -5.27
CA ILE A 162 9.90 17.60 -5.95
C ILE A 162 8.56 17.64 -5.23
N VAL A 163 8.08 18.85 -4.94
CA VAL A 163 6.73 19.07 -4.40
C VAL A 163 6.02 20.07 -5.30
N ILE A 164 4.86 19.67 -5.82
CA ILE A 164 3.97 20.56 -6.55
C ILE A 164 2.87 21.00 -5.60
N VAL A 165 2.77 22.31 -5.40
CA VAL A 165 1.75 22.94 -4.58
C VAL A 165 0.63 23.43 -5.50
N SER A 166 -0.61 23.00 -5.23
CA SER A 166 -1.79 23.42 -6.00
C SER A 166 -2.86 23.98 -5.08
N ASP A 167 -3.49 25.08 -5.51
CA ASP A 167 -4.68 25.63 -4.87
C ASP A 167 -5.97 24.89 -5.27
N ASN A 168 -5.88 23.93 -6.18
CA ASN A 168 -6.93 22.97 -6.47
C ASN A 168 -6.80 21.76 -5.52
N PRO A 169 -7.73 21.58 -4.55
CA PRO A 169 -7.65 20.50 -3.57
C PRO A 169 -8.06 19.13 -4.15
N LEU A 170 -8.43 19.06 -5.43
CA LEU A 170 -8.91 17.83 -6.05
C LEU A 170 -7.76 16.91 -6.42
N HIS A 171 -7.74 15.73 -5.79
CA HIS A 171 -6.81 14.64 -6.12
C HIS A 171 -7.38 13.77 -7.24
N ASN A 172 -7.67 14.37 -8.40
CA ASN A 172 -8.31 13.69 -9.52
C ASN A 172 -7.34 13.44 -10.68
N LYS A 173 -7.83 12.68 -11.68
CA LYS A 173 -7.07 12.33 -12.89
C LYS A 173 -6.46 13.51 -13.65
N TYR A 174 -7.12 14.67 -13.65
CA TYR A 174 -6.65 15.85 -14.38
C TYR A 174 -5.46 16.47 -13.66
N THR A 175 -5.59 16.64 -12.34
CA THR A 175 -4.51 17.15 -11.48
C THR A 175 -3.29 16.24 -11.52
N VAL A 176 -3.49 14.91 -11.39
CA VAL A 176 -2.40 13.92 -11.49
C VAL A 176 -1.64 14.07 -12.80
N THR A 177 -2.35 14.18 -13.91
CA THR A 177 -1.73 14.27 -15.24
C THR A 177 -0.89 15.53 -15.37
N LYS A 178 -1.41 16.68 -14.93
CA LYS A 178 -0.66 17.94 -14.95
C LYS A 178 0.54 17.93 -14.02
N CYS A 179 0.41 17.34 -12.84
CA CYS A 179 1.55 17.15 -11.94
C CYS A 179 2.64 16.30 -12.59
N LEU A 180 2.28 15.19 -13.24
CA LEU A 180 3.23 14.33 -13.95
C LEU A 180 3.90 15.05 -15.13
N GLU A 181 3.16 15.82 -15.92
CA GLU A 181 3.75 16.65 -16.98
C GLU A 181 4.83 17.60 -16.42
N HIS A 182 4.52 18.32 -15.34
CA HIS A 182 5.48 19.22 -14.69
C HIS A 182 6.71 18.49 -14.13
N VAL A 183 6.50 17.33 -13.49
CA VAL A 183 7.61 16.50 -12.99
C VAL A 183 8.49 16.04 -14.14
N LEU A 184 7.92 15.51 -15.22
CA LEU A 184 8.68 15.02 -16.38
C LEU A 184 9.45 16.12 -17.09
N THR A 185 8.84 17.29 -17.32
CA THR A 185 9.54 18.45 -17.89
C THR A 185 10.71 18.87 -17.01
N HIS A 186 10.53 18.90 -15.68
CA HIS A 186 11.62 19.23 -14.78
C HIS A 186 12.73 18.17 -14.79
N LEU A 187 12.36 16.89 -14.83
CA LEU A 187 13.30 15.78 -14.91
C LEU A 187 14.16 15.83 -16.17
N GLN A 188 13.62 16.20 -17.33
CA GLN A 188 14.42 16.37 -18.56
C GLN A 188 15.51 17.43 -18.41
N THR A 189 15.31 18.44 -17.55
CA THR A 189 16.34 19.45 -17.25
C THR A 189 17.39 18.96 -16.25
N LEU A 190 16.98 18.14 -15.27
CA LEU A 190 17.85 17.63 -14.22
C LEU A 190 18.68 16.42 -14.69
N LEU A 191 18.09 15.58 -15.53
CA LEU A 191 18.64 14.32 -16.03
C LEU A 191 18.48 14.27 -17.56
N PRO A 192 19.30 15.02 -18.32
CA PRO A 192 19.16 15.12 -19.78
C PRO A 192 19.38 13.79 -20.51
N SER A 193 20.02 12.82 -19.86
CA SER A 193 20.27 11.46 -20.38
C SER A 193 19.16 10.46 -20.05
N LEU A 194 18.07 10.88 -19.40
CA LEU A 194 17.00 9.97 -19.00
C LEU A 194 16.38 9.29 -20.24
N GLU A 195 16.41 7.96 -20.25
CA GLU A 195 15.85 7.12 -21.33
C GLU A 195 14.66 6.28 -20.84
N GLU A 196 14.70 5.83 -19.58
CA GLU A 196 13.67 5.02 -18.97
C GLU A 196 13.37 5.50 -17.54
N LEU A 197 12.08 5.59 -17.22
CA LEU A 197 11.60 5.98 -15.91
C LEU A 197 10.55 4.98 -15.41
N VAL A 198 10.88 4.35 -14.28
CA VAL A 198 9.95 3.50 -13.53
C VAL A 198 9.20 4.36 -12.53
N ILE A 199 7.88 4.38 -12.60
CA ILE A 199 7.04 5.15 -11.68
C ILE A 199 6.38 4.20 -10.66
N TYR A 200 6.43 4.57 -9.39
CA TYR A 200 5.74 3.91 -8.29
C TYR A 200 4.74 4.85 -7.62
N SER A 201 3.57 4.33 -7.29
CA SER A 201 2.57 5.06 -6.50
C SER A 201 1.79 4.13 -5.58
N ASP A 202 0.96 4.73 -4.71
CA ASP A 202 -0.10 3.99 -4.07
C ASP A 202 -1.15 3.49 -5.10
N GLY A 203 -1.96 2.51 -4.68
CA GLY A 203 -3.00 1.90 -5.52
C GLY A 203 -4.34 2.63 -5.53
N SER A 204 -4.41 3.92 -5.17
CA SER A 204 -5.66 4.66 -5.05
C SER A 204 -6.36 4.80 -6.40
N ALA A 205 -7.53 4.16 -6.54
CA ALA A 205 -8.31 4.19 -7.78
C ALA A 205 -8.88 5.59 -8.10
N SER A 206 -9.04 6.45 -7.09
CA SER A 206 -9.48 7.83 -7.28
C SER A 206 -8.40 8.72 -7.92
N GLN A 207 -7.13 8.31 -7.80
CA GLN A 207 -5.95 9.10 -8.17
C GLN A 207 -5.17 8.40 -9.28
N PHE A 208 -4.43 7.35 -8.93
CA PHE A 208 -3.44 6.71 -9.79
C PHE A 208 -3.98 5.44 -10.48
N LYS A 209 -4.61 4.53 -9.75
CA LYS A 209 -5.00 3.20 -10.30
C LYS A 209 -6.30 3.26 -11.10
N GLN A 210 -6.31 3.98 -12.21
CA GLN A 210 -7.48 4.21 -13.05
C GLN A 210 -7.15 4.33 -14.56
N ARG A 211 -8.12 3.99 -15.41
CA ARG A 211 -7.93 3.83 -16.87
C ARG A 211 -7.36 5.05 -17.59
N TYR A 212 -7.65 6.26 -17.10
CA TYR A 212 -7.18 7.48 -17.73
C TYR A 212 -5.68 7.70 -17.47
N LEU A 213 -5.16 7.24 -16.32
CA LEU A 213 -3.71 7.28 -16.06
C LEU A 213 -2.97 6.46 -17.12
N PHE A 214 -3.39 5.23 -17.39
CA PHE A 214 -2.71 4.35 -18.36
C PHE A 214 -2.71 4.95 -19.77
N LYS A 215 -3.81 5.58 -20.19
CA LYS A 215 -3.86 6.32 -21.46
C LYS A 215 -2.86 7.48 -21.44
N ASN A 216 -2.86 8.28 -20.38
CA ASN A 216 -2.00 9.47 -20.28
C ASN A 216 -0.52 9.09 -20.22
N LEU A 217 -0.17 7.98 -19.57
CA LEU A 217 1.17 7.39 -19.57
C LEU A 217 1.74 7.21 -20.99
N THR A 218 0.93 6.69 -21.92
CA THR A 218 1.38 6.53 -23.32
C THR A 218 1.65 7.85 -24.02
N LEU A 219 0.90 8.90 -23.69
CA LEU A 219 1.10 10.24 -24.23
C LEU A 219 2.33 10.89 -23.61
N LEU A 220 2.47 10.81 -22.29
CA LEU A 220 3.62 11.34 -21.56
C LEU A 220 4.93 10.69 -22.01
N ALA A 221 4.95 9.36 -22.18
CA ALA A 221 6.11 8.63 -22.67
C ALA A 221 6.55 9.12 -24.06
N ARG A 222 5.57 9.26 -24.97
CA ARG A 222 5.81 9.77 -26.32
C ARG A 222 6.30 11.20 -26.33
N ASP A 223 5.66 12.08 -25.57
CA ASP A 223 5.95 13.51 -25.58
C ASP A 223 7.29 13.82 -24.89
N ALA A 224 7.66 13.03 -23.87
CA ALA A 224 8.97 13.12 -23.22
C ALA A 224 10.08 12.32 -23.93
N ASN A 225 9.73 11.49 -24.92
CA ASN A 225 10.62 10.57 -25.63
C ASN A 225 11.43 9.65 -24.70
N ILE A 226 10.74 9.04 -23.72
CA ILE A 226 11.32 8.08 -22.76
C ILE A 226 10.41 6.86 -22.63
N LEU A 227 10.99 5.74 -22.19
CA LEU A 227 10.23 4.56 -21.78
C LEU A 227 9.65 4.79 -20.39
N LEU A 228 8.34 4.53 -20.23
CA LEU A 228 7.65 4.63 -18.95
C LEU A 228 7.07 3.29 -18.53
N SER A 229 7.34 2.87 -17.31
CA SER A 229 6.64 1.79 -16.63
C SER A 229 5.98 2.31 -15.35
N TRP A 230 4.87 1.69 -14.94
CA TRP A 230 4.15 2.10 -13.74
C TRP A 230 3.83 0.88 -12.88
N HIS A 231 4.25 0.96 -11.62
CA HIS A 231 4.05 -0.06 -10.60
C HIS A 231 3.27 0.52 -9.42
N PHE A 232 2.61 -0.36 -8.68
CA PHE A 232 1.83 0.01 -7.51
C PHE A 232 2.35 -0.73 -6.29
N PHE A 233 2.44 -0.04 -5.16
CA PHE A 233 2.55 -0.70 -3.87
C PHE A 233 1.27 -1.45 -3.51
N ALA A 234 1.40 -2.47 -2.67
CA ALA A 234 0.26 -3.22 -2.17
C ALA A 234 -0.72 -2.28 -1.48
N THR A 235 -2.02 -2.57 -1.59
CA THR A 235 -3.07 -1.77 -0.97
C THR A 235 -2.74 -1.49 0.50
N SER A 236 -2.85 -0.23 0.91
CA SER A 236 -2.51 0.25 2.26
C SER A 236 -1.03 0.21 2.67
N HIS A 237 -0.10 -0.05 1.74
CA HIS A 237 1.36 0.00 1.99
C HIS A 237 2.11 0.99 1.09
N GLY A 238 1.39 1.82 0.31
CA GLY A 238 2.00 2.82 -0.58
C GLY A 238 2.28 4.19 0.03
N LYS A 239 1.83 4.42 1.27
CA LYS A 239 2.12 5.63 2.03
C LYS A 239 3.43 5.40 2.80
N GLY A 240 4.50 6.07 2.39
CA GLY A 240 5.83 6.04 2.99
C GLY A 240 6.22 7.41 3.50
#